data_AF-A0A026WT10-F1
#
_entry.id   AF-A0A026WT10-F1
#
_cell.length_a   1.000
_cell.length_b   1.000
_cell.length_c   1.000
_cell.angle_alpha   90.00
_cell.angle_beta   90.00
_cell.angle_gamma   90.00
#
_symmetry.space_group_name_H-M   'P 1'
#
loop_
_entity.id
_entity.type
_entity.pdbx_description
1 polymer ?
#
loop_
_entity_poly.entity_id
_entity_poly.type
_entity_poly.pdbx_seq_one_letter_code
_entity_poly.pdbx_strand_id
1 'polypeptide(L)'
;MKVRYDTRCYVTYVCTFIASLEHDGLIAFLDSARNRRHLNLCSMSSNYTIFVVAAEHYKIADTLIYRETMQHLLDYQSECVIRPRISAIFGLHRVNDAFKYYMRVPSGQVLIDMKNCNRLTLCDER
;
A
#
# COMPACT_ATOMS: atom_id res chain seq x y z
N MET A 1 -11.50 18.68 0.25
CA MET A 1 -11.15 18.40 -1.17
C MET A 1 -11.61 16.98 -1.50
N LYS A 2 -12.66 16.84 -2.30
CA LYS A 2 -13.27 15.54 -2.64
C LYS A 2 -12.65 15.08 -3.96
N VAL A 3 -11.67 14.21 -3.90
CA VAL A 3 -11.06 13.60 -5.09
C VAL A 3 -12.12 12.69 -5.73
N ARG A 4 -12.65 13.09 -6.89
CA ARG A 4 -13.45 12.21 -7.74
C ARG A 4 -12.47 11.32 -8.49
N TYR A 5 -12.41 10.05 -8.12
CA TYR A 5 -11.81 9.03 -8.98
C TYR A 5 -12.75 8.81 -10.18
N ASP A 6 -12.20 8.85 -11.39
CA ASP A 6 -12.96 8.47 -12.58
C ASP A 6 -13.25 6.97 -12.51
N THR A 7 -14.49 6.64 -12.19
CA THR A 7 -14.96 5.27 -11.96
C THR A 7 -14.92 4.41 -13.22
N ARG A 8 -14.83 5.00 -14.42
CA ARG A 8 -14.76 4.24 -15.68
C ARG A 8 -13.40 3.61 -15.91
N CYS A 9 -12.32 4.33 -15.60
CA CYS A 9 -10.96 3.77 -15.70
C CYS A 9 -10.78 2.61 -14.71
N TYR A 10 -11.27 2.76 -13.49
CA TYR A 10 -11.11 1.75 -12.44
C TYR A 10 -11.72 0.38 -12.81
N VAL A 11 -12.90 0.37 -13.44
CA VAL A 11 -13.59 -0.87 -13.83
C VAL A 11 -12.85 -1.60 -14.96
N THR A 12 -12.35 -0.88 -15.97
CA THR A 12 -11.59 -1.48 -17.08
C THR A 12 -10.29 -2.12 -16.61
N TYR A 13 -9.54 -1.45 -15.72
CA TYR A 13 -8.29 -1.98 -15.17
C TYR A 13 -8.48 -3.27 -14.38
N VAL A 14 -9.53 -3.33 -13.56
CA VAL A 14 -9.83 -4.53 -12.76
C VAL A 14 -10.20 -5.72 -13.65
N CYS A 15 -10.99 -5.51 -14.71
CA CYS A 15 -11.37 -6.62 -15.59
C CYS A 15 -10.21 -7.15 -16.43
N THR A 16 -9.28 -6.30 -16.88
CA THR A 16 -8.04 -6.76 -17.54
C THR A 16 -7.15 -7.55 -16.59
N PHE A 17 -7.03 -7.13 -15.33
CA PHE A 17 -6.29 -7.87 -14.31
C PHE A 17 -6.91 -9.25 -14.04
N ILE A 18 -8.23 -9.32 -13.89
CA ILE A 18 -8.95 -10.58 -13.69
C ILE A 18 -8.79 -11.51 -14.89
N ALA A 19 -8.83 -10.99 -16.12
CA ALA A 19 -8.64 -11.78 -17.33
C ALA A 19 -7.23 -12.38 -17.47
N SER A 20 -6.24 -11.86 -16.73
CA SER A 20 -4.87 -12.40 -16.70
C SER A 20 -4.66 -13.50 -15.65
N LEU A 21 -5.67 -13.81 -14.84
CA LEU A 21 -5.55 -14.82 -13.79
C LEU A 21 -5.60 -16.23 -14.36
N GLU A 22 -4.71 -17.06 -13.88
CA GLU A 22 -4.80 -18.50 -14.04
C GLU A 22 -6.00 -19.07 -13.25
N HIS A 23 -6.41 -20.29 -13.60
CA HIS A 23 -7.46 -21.01 -12.88
C HIS A 23 -7.06 -21.17 -11.39
N ASP A 24 -8.02 -21.01 -10.47
CA ASP A 24 -7.82 -20.97 -9.01
C ASP A 24 -6.92 -19.83 -8.52
N GLY A 25 -6.72 -18.79 -9.35
CA GLY A 25 -5.94 -17.62 -9.01
C GLY A 25 -6.45 -16.85 -7.78
N LEU A 26 -5.53 -16.18 -7.10
CA LEU A 26 -5.81 -15.36 -5.91
C LEU A 26 -5.67 -13.88 -6.25
N ILE A 27 -6.71 -13.09 -5.94
CA ILE A 27 -6.67 -11.63 -6.02
C ILE A 27 -6.62 -11.06 -4.61
N ALA A 28 -5.57 -10.30 -4.30
CA ALA A 28 -5.48 -9.55 -3.05
C ALA A 28 -5.70 -8.05 -3.30
N PHE A 29 -6.81 -7.50 -2.80
CA PHE A 29 -7.05 -6.06 -2.77
C PHE A 29 -6.44 -5.44 -1.52
N LEU A 30 -5.48 -4.54 -1.72
CA LEU A 30 -4.79 -3.78 -0.68
C LEU A 30 -5.33 -2.34 -0.66
N ASP A 31 -6.47 -2.12 -0.01
CA ASP A 31 -7.05 -0.78 0.18
C ASP A 31 -7.90 -0.74 1.45
N SER A 32 -8.26 0.48 1.88
CA SER A 32 -9.32 0.71 2.85
C SER A 32 -10.58 -0.04 2.39
N ALA A 33 -10.90 -1.13 3.10
CA ALA A 33 -12.09 -1.95 2.89
C ALA A 33 -13.43 -1.17 2.98
N ARG A 34 -13.39 0.15 3.23
CA ARG A 34 -14.55 1.03 3.37
C ARG A 34 -15.21 1.41 2.05
N ASN A 35 -14.54 1.30 0.89
CA ASN A 35 -15.11 1.74 -0.38
C ASN A 35 -15.67 0.58 -1.23
N ARG A 36 -16.36 -0.37 -0.60
CA ARG A 36 -17.06 -1.49 -1.27
C ARG A 36 -18.39 -1.07 -1.92
N ARG A 37 -18.43 0.10 -2.56
CA ARG A 37 -19.61 0.52 -3.33
C ARG A 37 -19.23 0.45 -4.80
N HIS A 38 -19.66 -0.65 -5.44
CA HIS A 38 -19.67 -0.87 -6.89
C HIS A 38 -18.41 -1.47 -7.53
N LEU A 39 -17.89 -2.58 -6.98
CA LEU A 39 -17.15 -3.54 -7.81
C LEU A 39 -18.17 -4.34 -8.62
N ASN A 40 -18.53 -3.81 -9.78
CA ASN A 40 -19.24 -4.58 -10.81
C ASN A 40 -18.22 -5.53 -11.41
N LEU A 41 -17.90 -6.61 -10.67
CA LEU A 41 -16.97 -7.64 -11.12
C LEU A 41 -17.51 -8.17 -12.44
N CYS A 42 -16.71 -8.05 -13.50
CA CYS A 42 -17.05 -8.54 -14.82
C CYS A 42 -17.61 -9.98 -14.70
N SER A 43 -18.70 -10.26 -15.40
CA SER A 43 -19.51 -11.49 -15.31
C SER A 43 -18.82 -12.74 -15.86
N MET A 44 -17.53 -12.89 -15.57
CA MET A 44 -16.71 -14.01 -16.00
C MET A 44 -16.74 -15.07 -14.91
N SER A 45 -17.36 -16.19 -15.24
CA SER A 45 -17.31 -17.43 -14.49
C SER A 45 -15.89 -17.98 -14.52
N SER A 46 -15.18 -17.93 -13.40
CA SER A 46 -13.94 -18.70 -13.23
C SER A 46 -13.57 -18.76 -11.76
N ASN A 47 -13.18 -19.94 -11.31
CA ASN A 47 -12.77 -20.25 -9.95
C ASN A 47 -11.57 -19.38 -9.55
N TYR A 48 -11.79 -18.25 -8.91
CA TYR A 48 -10.72 -17.44 -8.32
C TYR A 48 -11.17 -16.98 -6.93
N THR A 49 -10.20 -16.80 -6.04
CA THR A 49 -10.47 -16.34 -4.68
C THR A 49 -10.14 -14.86 -4.57
N ILE A 50 -11.07 -14.06 -4.04
CA ILE A 50 -10.81 -12.65 -3.72
C ILE A 50 -10.53 -12.51 -2.22
N PHE A 51 -9.32 -12.08 -1.89
CA PHE A 51 -8.94 -11.61 -0.56
C PHE A 51 -8.93 -10.08 -0.53
N VAL A 52 -9.55 -9.51 0.51
CA VAL A 52 -9.49 -8.07 0.77
C VAL A 52 -8.74 -7.87 2.07
N VAL A 53 -7.55 -7.28 1.98
CA VAL A 53 -6.66 -7.10 3.11
C VAL A 53 -6.79 -5.67 3.63
N ALA A 54 -7.21 -5.53 4.88
CA ALA A 54 -7.21 -4.26 5.60
C ALA A 54 -6.33 -4.40 6.85
N ALA A 55 -5.08 -3.95 6.77
CA ALA A 55 -4.11 -4.07 7.85
C ALA A 55 -4.62 -3.49 9.19
N GLU A 56 -5.33 -2.35 9.13
CA GLU A 56 -5.96 -1.73 10.31
C GLU A 56 -7.03 -2.60 10.95
N HIS A 57 -7.74 -3.41 10.16
CA HIS A 57 -8.75 -4.33 10.69
C HIS A 57 -8.08 -5.47 11.47
N TYR A 58 -7.04 -6.10 10.92
CA TYR A 58 -6.32 -7.19 11.60
C TYR A 58 -5.69 -6.73 12.91
N LYS A 59 -5.13 -5.53 12.96
CA LYS A 59 -4.55 -4.97 14.19
C LYS A 59 -5.54 -4.92 15.36
N ILE A 60 -6.82 -4.68 15.08
CA ILE A 60 -7.86 -4.46 16.12
C ILE A 60 -8.71 -5.71 16.33
N ALA A 61 -9.15 -6.36 15.24
CA ALA A 61 -10.14 -7.40 15.26
C ALA A 61 -9.55 -8.82 15.32
N ASP A 62 -8.31 -9.02 14.84
CA ASP A 62 -7.69 -10.35 14.78
C ASP A 62 -6.22 -10.30 15.23
N THR A 63 -6.06 -10.28 16.55
CA THR A 63 -4.75 -10.12 17.19
C THR A 63 -3.81 -11.31 16.98
N LEU A 64 -4.34 -12.50 16.69
CA LEU A 64 -3.54 -13.69 16.38
C LEU A 64 -2.93 -13.58 14.99
N ILE A 65 -3.74 -13.29 13.96
CA ILE A 65 -3.24 -13.04 12.60
C ILE A 65 -2.23 -11.88 12.61
N TYR A 66 -2.52 -10.82 13.36
CA TYR A 66 -1.59 -9.70 13.50
C TYR A 66 -0.24 -10.14 14.10
N ARG A 67 -0.27 -10.93 15.18
CA ARG A 67 0.96 -11.43 15.83
C ARG A 67 1.79 -12.31 14.89
N GLU A 68 1.15 -13.25 14.20
CA GLU A 68 1.81 -14.13 13.24
C GLU A 68 2.43 -13.32 12.09
N THR A 69 1.69 -12.34 11.56
CA THR A 69 2.19 -11.43 10.52
C THR A 69 3.42 -10.64 11.00
N MET A 70 3.44 -10.19 12.25
CA MET A 70 4.60 -9.51 12.83
C MET A 70 5.79 -10.43 12.99
N GLN A 71 5.58 -11.71 13.33
CA GLN A 71 6.68 -12.69 13.40
C GLN A 71 7.31 -12.89 12.02
N HIS A 72 6.50 -13.10 10.99
CA HIS A 72 7.01 -13.20 9.61
C HIS A 72 7.80 -11.96 9.19
N LEU A 73 7.34 -10.76 9.55
CA LEU A 73 8.07 -9.53 9.26
C LEU A 73 9.46 -9.51 9.89
N LEU A 74 9.59 -9.96 11.14
CA LEU A 74 10.87 -10.04 11.85
C LEU A 74 11.79 -11.10 11.23
N ASP A 75 11.24 -12.25 10.87
CA ASP A 75 11.99 -13.33 10.22
C ASP A 75 12.55 -12.84 8.87
N TYR A 76 11.71 -12.22 8.02
CA TYR A 76 12.15 -11.64 6.74
C TYR A 76 13.16 -10.49 6.90
N GLN A 77 13.06 -9.72 7.97
CA GLN A 77 14.08 -8.71 8.29
C GLN A 77 15.41 -9.38 8.63
N SER A 78 15.40 -10.44 9.44
CA SER A 78 16.60 -11.18 9.84
C SER A 78 17.30 -11.85 8.63
N GLU A 79 16.51 -12.33 7.67
CA GLU A 79 16.97 -12.91 6.41
C GLU A 79 17.38 -11.85 5.37
N CYS A 80 17.26 -10.56 5.71
CA CYS A 80 17.54 -9.44 4.81
C CYS A 80 16.72 -9.43 3.50
N VAL A 81 15.56 -10.10 3.50
CA VAL A 81 14.60 -10.18 2.38
C VAL A 81 13.88 -8.84 2.20
N ILE A 82 13.59 -8.15 3.31
CA ILE A 82 12.95 -6.83 3.28
C ILE A 82 13.98 -5.75 3.54
N ARG A 83 13.99 -4.72 2.69
CA ARG A 83 14.86 -3.54 2.83
C ARG A 83 14.01 -2.26 2.83
N PRO A 84 14.15 -1.38 3.84
CA PRO A 84 13.46 -0.11 3.85
C PRO A 84 13.86 0.71 2.62
N ARG A 85 12.87 1.16 1.83
CA ARG A 85 13.08 2.07 0.70
C ARG A 85 12.72 3.48 1.14
N ILE A 86 13.73 4.23 1.58
CA ILE A 86 13.58 5.63 1.99
C ILE A 86 13.95 6.51 0.80
N SER A 87 13.05 7.40 0.41
CA SER A 87 13.26 8.35 -0.70
C SER A 87 13.74 9.71 -0.20
N ALA A 88 13.34 10.11 1.01
CA ALA A 88 13.82 11.33 1.64
C ALA A 88 13.56 11.35 3.16
N ILE A 89 14.36 12.14 3.86
CA ILE A 89 14.22 12.43 5.29
C ILE A 89 14.20 13.96 5.47
N PHE A 90 13.12 14.46 6.06
CA PHE A 90 12.92 15.89 6.34
C PHE A 90 12.87 16.12 7.85
N GLY A 91 13.47 17.19 8.34
CA GLY A 91 13.29 17.63 9.71
C GLY A 91 11.89 18.16 9.98
N LEU A 92 11.47 18.16 11.25
CA LEU A 92 10.14 18.63 11.68
C LEU A 92 9.76 20.03 11.15
N HIS A 93 10.70 20.98 11.04
CA HIS A 93 10.39 22.32 10.51
C HIS A 93 10.13 22.34 9.00
N ARG A 94 10.38 21.22 8.32
CA ARG A 94 10.26 21.06 6.87
C ARG A 94 9.11 20.13 6.46
N VAL A 95 8.16 19.87 7.37
CA VAL A 95 6.99 19.00 7.10
C VAL A 95 6.23 19.42 5.84
N ASN A 96 6.06 20.73 5.60
CA ASN A 96 5.40 21.22 4.39
C ASN A 96 6.18 20.87 3.10
N ASP A 97 7.52 20.90 3.15
CA ASP A 97 8.36 20.48 2.03
C ASP A 97 8.26 18.97 1.81
N ALA A 98 8.21 18.18 2.88
CA ALA A 98 8.03 16.73 2.83
C ALA A 98 6.72 16.35 2.12
N PHE A 99 5.61 17.03 2.44
CA PHE A 99 4.33 16.83 1.74
C PHE A 99 4.42 17.16 0.25
N LYS A 100 5.06 18.29 -0.11
CA LYS A 100 5.26 18.66 -1.52
C LYS A 100 6.13 17.65 -2.26
N TYR A 101 7.16 17.14 -1.61
CA TYR A 101 8.04 16.12 -2.18
C TYR A 101 7.30 14.79 -2.39
N TYR A 102 6.55 14.33 -1.40
CA TYR A 102 5.75 13.09 -1.47
C TYR A 102 4.75 13.10 -2.64
N MET A 103 4.19 14.26 -2.99
CA MET A 103 3.30 14.41 -4.16
C MET A 103 4.00 14.28 -5.52
N ARG A 104 5.34 14.34 -5.55
CA ARG A 104 6.13 14.33 -6.79
C ARG A 104 6.89 13.02 -7.02
N VAL A 105 7.20 12.28 -5.96
CA VAL A 105 7.93 11.01 -6.09
C VAL A 105 6.99 9.83 -6.35
N PRO A 106 7.33 8.94 -7.30
CA PRO A 106 6.45 7.83 -7.67
C PRO A 106 6.47 6.69 -6.64
N SER A 107 7.51 6.59 -5.81
CA SER A 107 7.65 5.48 -4.86
C SER A 107 8.60 5.78 -3.68
N GLY A 108 8.47 4.97 -2.63
CA GLY A 108 9.31 4.96 -1.43
C GLY A 108 8.84 5.88 -0.31
N GLN A 109 9.39 5.68 0.89
CA GLN A 109 8.94 6.34 2.11
C GLN A 109 9.61 7.71 2.29
N VAL A 110 8.81 8.69 2.70
CA VAL A 110 9.27 10.00 3.15
C VAL A 110 9.19 10.04 4.67
N LEU A 111 10.33 10.23 5.34
CA LEU A 111 10.41 10.22 6.80
C LEU A 111 10.51 11.63 7.38
N ILE A 112 9.93 11.83 8.57
CA ILE A 112 10.09 13.05 9.36
C ILE A 112 11.02 12.78 10.54
N ASP A 113 12.18 13.44 10.54
CA ASP A 113 13.13 13.43 11.66
C ASP A 113 12.68 14.43 12.73
N MET A 114 12.20 13.89 13.84
CA MET A 114 11.75 14.68 14.98
C MET A 114 12.89 15.22 15.86
N LYS A 115 14.11 14.66 15.72
CA LYS A 115 15.28 15.06 16.53
C LYS A 115 16.07 16.16 15.85
N ASN A 116 16.30 16.03 14.55
CA ASN A 116 16.98 17.05 13.76
C ASN A 116 15.96 17.86 12.96
N CYS A 117 15.43 18.92 13.60
CA CYS A 117 14.33 19.71 13.06
C CYS A 117 14.63 20.37 11.69
N ASN A 118 15.89 20.52 11.32
CA ASN A 118 16.32 21.17 10.08
C ASN A 118 16.87 20.19 9.04
N ARG A 119 16.85 18.88 9.31
CA ARG A 119 17.41 17.85 8.43
C ARG A 119 16.81 17.92 7.02
N LEU A 120 17.66 17.71 6.03
CA LEU A 120 17.26 17.36 4.68
C LEU A 120 18.22 16.31 4.16
N THR A 121 17.69 15.14 3.83
CA THR A 121 18.42 14.08 3.17
C THR A 121 17.55 13.59 2.02
N LEU A 122 18.00 13.79 0.80
CA LEU A 122 17.38 13.19 -0.38
C LEU A 122 18.15 11.89 -0.66
N CYS A 123 17.42 10.79 -0.77
CA CYS A 123 18.01 9.50 -1.12
C CYS A 123 17.81 9.32 -2.62
N ASP A 124 18.91 9.41 -3.38
CA ASP A 124 18.85 9.19 -4.83
C ASP A 124 18.32 7.80 -5.16
N GLU A 125 17.61 7.70 -6.29
CA GLU A 125 17.25 6.43 -6.90
C GLU A 125 18.54 5.72 -7.32
N ARG A 126 18.96 4.72 -6.54
CA ARG A 126 19.86 3.66 -7.03
C ARG A 126 19.06 2.58 -7.72
#